data_AF-A0A1A7XBW3-F1
#
_entry.id   AF-A0A1A7XBW3-F1
#
_cell.length_a   1.000
_cell.length_b   1.000
_cell.length_c   1.000
_cell.angle_alpha   90.00
_cell.angle_beta   90.00
_cell.angle_gamma   90.00
#
_symmetry.space_group_name_H-M   'P 1'
#
loop_
_entity.id
_entity.type
_entity.pdbx_description
1 polymer ?
#
loop_
_entity_poly.entity_id
_entity_poly.type
_entity_poly.pdbx_seq_one_letter_code
_entity_poly.pdbx_strand_id
1 'polypeptide(L)'
;AQMGVLKLLPQCLAAAHRVLGVHPFPRLDVLIVPAGFSSLGMASPHIIFLSQSVLCPGSPGSGVNSVSLCGSRICHEIAHSWFGLVIGARDWTEEWISEGFATCLEDIIWAQAQQLSLKDKAEQFDLKALLRWRRLSDELQNSKEELQILRPNMDRTGQVSDSG
;
A
#
# COMPACT_ATOMS: atom_id res chain seq x y z
N ALA A 1 -5.68 11.62 16.86
CA ALA A 1 -4.81 10.80 15.99
C ALA A 1 -4.78 9.33 16.44
N GLN A 2 -4.20 9.01 17.61
CA GLN A 2 -4.01 7.63 18.08
C GLN A 2 -5.30 6.79 18.22
N MET A 3 -6.40 7.41 18.67
CA MET A 3 -7.72 6.74 18.75
C MET A 3 -8.32 6.35 17.39
N GLY A 4 -7.92 7.01 16.29
CA GLY A 4 -8.39 6.67 14.94
C GLY A 4 -7.77 5.37 14.45
N VAL A 5 -6.46 5.23 14.62
CA VAL A 5 -5.71 4.02 14.25
C VAL A 5 -6.23 2.80 14.99
N LEU A 6 -6.47 2.92 16.31
CA LEU A 6 -6.99 1.82 17.13
C LEU A 6 -8.37 1.32 16.67
N LYS A 7 -9.18 2.17 16.05
CA LYS A 7 -10.49 1.78 15.49
C LYS A 7 -10.36 1.17 14.10
N LEU A 8 -9.46 1.69 13.26
CA LEU A 8 -9.28 1.24 11.89
C LEU A 8 -8.53 -0.08 11.80
N LEU A 9 -7.50 -0.29 12.61
CA LEU A 9 -6.61 -1.44 12.48
C LEU A 9 -7.34 -2.80 12.54
N PRO A 10 -8.24 -3.07 13.51
CA PRO A 10 -8.99 -4.33 13.52
C PRO A 10 -9.89 -4.50 12.30
N GLN A 11 -10.46 -3.41 11.77
CA GLN A 11 -11.32 -3.44 10.58
C GLN A 11 -10.51 -3.76 9.33
N CYS A 12 -9.36 -3.09 9.14
CA CYS A 12 -8.45 -3.34 8.03
C CYS A 12 -7.89 -4.77 8.08
N LEU A 13 -7.50 -5.26 9.26
CA LEU A 13 -7.00 -6.63 9.40
C LEU A 13 -8.09 -7.67 9.12
N ALA A 14 -9.32 -7.46 9.59
CA ALA A 14 -10.45 -8.33 9.28
C ALA A 14 -10.81 -8.31 7.78
N ALA A 15 -10.71 -7.14 7.14
CA ALA A 15 -10.90 -7.01 5.70
C ALA A 15 -9.79 -7.74 4.92
N ALA A 16 -8.53 -7.55 5.30
CA ALA A 16 -7.40 -8.25 4.71
C ALA A 16 -7.55 -9.78 4.85
N HIS A 17 -8.00 -10.25 6.02
CA HIS A 17 -8.28 -11.67 6.22
C HIS A 17 -9.35 -12.21 5.28
N ARG A 18 -10.40 -11.44 5.01
CA ARG A 18 -11.45 -11.83 4.05
C ARG A 18 -10.95 -11.86 2.60
N VAL A 19 -9.97 -11.02 2.26
CA VAL A 19 -9.45 -10.88 0.88
C VAL A 19 -8.32 -11.87 0.60
N LEU A 20 -7.37 -12.02 1.54
CA LEU A 20 -6.11 -12.75 1.34
C LEU A 20 -5.97 -14.00 2.24
N GLY A 21 -6.87 -14.18 3.21
CA GLY A 21 -6.83 -15.29 4.16
C GLY A 21 -5.99 -15.00 5.41
N VAL A 22 -5.46 -16.05 6.03
CA VAL A 22 -4.75 -15.94 7.31
C VAL A 22 -3.52 -15.05 7.18
N HIS A 23 -3.40 -14.07 8.08
CA HIS A 23 -2.26 -13.17 8.12
C HIS A 23 -0.95 -13.96 8.31
N PRO A 24 0.13 -13.72 7.52
CA PRO A 24 1.31 -14.59 7.54
C PRO A 24 2.08 -14.55 8.85
N PHE A 25 2.03 -13.42 9.57
CA PHE A 25 2.67 -13.24 10.86
C PHE A 25 1.66 -13.39 12.00
N PRO A 26 2.01 -14.09 13.10
CA PRO A 26 1.11 -14.34 14.23
C PRO A 26 0.80 -13.09 15.06
N ARG A 27 1.60 -12.03 14.90
CA ARG A 27 1.46 -10.74 15.60
C ARG A 27 1.75 -9.61 14.62
N LEU A 28 1.01 -8.52 14.78
CA LEU A 28 1.21 -7.28 14.05
C LEU A 28 1.19 -6.10 15.03
N ASP A 29 2.34 -5.49 15.24
CA ASP A 29 2.51 -4.25 15.99
C ASP A 29 2.46 -3.06 15.03
N VAL A 30 1.98 -1.91 15.51
CA VAL A 30 1.99 -0.67 14.75
C VAL A 30 2.71 0.40 15.55
N LEU A 31 3.84 0.88 15.03
CA LEU A 31 4.59 1.98 15.61
C LEU A 31 4.28 3.28 14.87
N ILE A 32 3.74 4.25 15.60
CA ILE A 32 3.54 5.59 15.07
C ILE A 32 4.85 6.38 15.15
N VAL A 33 5.40 6.74 13.99
CA VAL A 33 6.67 7.47 13.88
C VAL A 33 6.45 8.96 13.61
N PRO A 34 7.41 9.84 13.95
CA PRO A 34 7.26 11.29 13.77
C PRO A 34 6.91 11.69 12.32
N ALA A 35 6.26 12.83 12.14
CA ALA A 35 5.85 13.32 10.81
C ALA A 35 7.03 13.57 9.84
N GLY A 36 8.26 13.71 10.36
CA GLY A 36 9.49 13.81 9.57
C GLY A 36 10.05 12.48 9.07
N PHE A 37 9.34 11.36 9.26
CA PHE A 37 9.71 10.08 8.66
C PHE A 37 9.62 10.18 7.12
N SER A 38 10.65 9.66 6.44
CA SER A 38 10.81 9.81 4.99
C SER A 38 9.74 9.09 4.15
N SER A 39 9.06 8.11 4.74
CA SER A 39 7.95 7.40 4.11
C SER A 39 6.61 7.71 4.82
N LEU A 40 5.50 7.45 4.15
CA LEU A 40 4.17 7.49 4.77
C LEU A 40 3.91 6.26 5.65
N GLY A 41 4.56 5.14 5.33
CA GLY A 41 4.62 3.94 6.16
C GLY A 41 5.70 2.97 5.69
N MET A 42 5.96 1.93 6.47
CA MET A 42 6.92 0.89 6.13
C MET A 42 6.52 -0.41 6.83
N ALA A 43 6.53 -1.50 6.08
CA ALA A 43 6.28 -2.84 6.61
C ALA A 43 7.59 -3.55 6.94
N SER A 44 7.61 -4.22 8.08
CA SER A 44 8.67 -5.12 8.52
C SER A 44 8.01 -6.33 9.18
N PRO A 45 8.66 -7.51 9.24
CA PRO A 45 8.07 -8.67 9.89
C PRO A 45 7.56 -8.34 11.30
N HIS A 46 6.28 -8.58 11.54
CA HIS A 46 5.56 -8.29 12.79
C HIS A 46 5.33 -6.82 13.14
N ILE A 47 5.86 -5.83 12.40
CA ILE A 47 5.71 -4.42 12.75
C ILE A 47 5.53 -3.51 11.53
N ILE A 48 4.51 -2.65 11.61
CA ILE A 48 4.27 -1.57 10.64
C ILE A 48 4.68 -0.25 11.27
N PHE A 49 5.49 0.52 10.57
CA PHE A 49 5.77 1.92 10.89
C PHE A 49 4.76 2.78 10.14
N LEU A 50 4.08 3.68 10.84
CA LEU A 50 3.08 4.57 10.25
C LEU A 50 3.41 6.02 10.60
N SER A 51 3.63 6.86 9.59
CA SER A 51 4.00 8.26 9.82
C SER A 51 2.84 9.06 10.39
N GLN A 52 3.11 9.95 11.35
CA GLN A 52 2.11 10.88 11.86
C GLN A 52 1.49 11.76 10.77
N SER A 53 2.16 11.96 9.63
CA SER A 53 1.63 12.72 8.48
C SER A 53 0.36 12.09 7.89
N VAL A 54 0.20 10.76 7.96
CA VAL A 54 -1.03 10.09 7.51
C VAL A 54 -2.15 10.14 8.55
N LEU A 55 -1.82 10.46 9.80
CA LEU A 55 -2.77 10.52 10.92
C LEU A 55 -3.43 11.90 11.09
N CYS A 56 -3.00 12.89 10.30
CA CYS A 56 -3.37 14.30 10.45
C CYS A 56 -4.88 14.46 10.57
N PRO A 57 -5.46 14.76 11.75
CA PRO A 57 -6.87 15.02 11.87
C PRO A 57 -7.17 16.24 11.01
N GLY A 58 -8.03 16.11 10.00
CA GLY A 58 -8.39 17.25 9.15
C GLY A 58 -8.85 18.42 10.01
N SER A 59 -8.65 19.66 9.55
CA SER A 59 -9.30 20.85 10.12
C SER A 59 -10.77 20.55 10.43
N PRO A 60 -11.37 21.12 11.49
CA PRO A 60 -12.78 20.87 11.82
C PRO A 60 -13.64 21.29 10.61
N GLY A 61 -14.03 20.29 9.79
CA GLY A 61 -14.62 20.47 8.45
C GLY A 61 -14.07 19.55 7.35
N SER A 62 -12.87 18.97 7.50
CA SER A 62 -12.17 18.10 6.50
C SER A 62 -12.08 16.62 6.93
N GLY A 63 -12.75 16.25 8.02
CA GLY A 63 -12.59 14.97 8.74
C GLY A 63 -12.77 13.68 7.94
N VAL A 64 -13.34 13.73 6.74
CA VAL A 64 -13.51 12.55 5.86
C VAL A 64 -12.20 12.15 5.16
N ASN A 65 -11.37 13.11 4.74
CA ASN A 65 -10.20 12.84 3.89
C ASN A 65 -9.02 12.23 4.69
N SER A 66 -8.85 12.65 5.94
CA SER A 66 -7.79 12.16 6.82
C SER A 66 -7.95 10.68 7.20
N VAL A 67 -9.19 10.28 7.54
CA VAL A 67 -9.51 8.89 7.89
C VAL A 67 -9.32 7.99 6.67
N SER A 68 -9.59 8.50 5.47
CA SER A 68 -9.39 7.78 4.21
C SER A 68 -7.91 7.48 3.95
N LEU A 69 -7.02 8.47 4.08
CA LEU A 69 -5.58 8.28 3.85
C LEU A 69 -4.92 7.36 4.89
N CYS A 70 -5.27 7.54 6.16
CA CYS A 70 -4.79 6.65 7.24
C CYS A 70 -5.23 5.21 6.99
N GLY A 71 -6.52 5.01 6.67
CA GLY A 71 -7.09 3.70 6.40
C GLY A 71 -6.47 3.01 5.19
N SER A 72 -6.33 3.71 4.07
CA SER A 72 -5.70 3.16 2.86
C SER A 72 -4.25 2.81 3.12
N ARG A 73 -3.49 3.66 3.83
CA ARG A 73 -2.08 3.35 4.13
C ARG A 73 -1.94 2.16 5.07
N ILE A 74 -2.78 2.03 6.10
CA ILE A 74 -2.80 0.81 6.94
C ILE A 74 -3.05 -0.43 6.08
N CYS A 75 -3.99 -0.38 5.13
CA CYS A 75 -4.27 -1.50 4.24
C CYS A 75 -3.07 -1.84 3.34
N HIS A 76 -2.37 -0.83 2.83
CA HIS A 76 -1.15 -1.00 2.03
C HIS A 76 -0.06 -1.72 2.82
N GLU A 77 0.25 -1.25 4.03
CA GLU A 77 1.27 -1.86 4.89
C GLU A 77 0.90 -3.28 5.33
N ILE A 78 -0.40 -3.56 5.55
CA ILE A 78 -0.88 -4.92 5.82
C ILE A 78 -0.66 -5.82 4.59
N ALA A 79 -0.94 -5.33 3.38
CA ALA A 79 -0.77 -6.09 2.14
C ALA A 79 0.71 -6.50 1.92
N HIS A 80 1.66 -5.68 2.37
CA HIS A 80 3.08 -6.04 2.32
C HIS A 80 3.45 -7.31 3.10
N SER A 81 2.62 -7.72 4.06
CA SER A 81 2.82 -8.98 4.77
C SER A 81 2.81 -10.17 3.84
N TRP A 82 2.02 -10.14 2.76
CA TRP A 82 2.07 -11.13 1.68
C TRP A 82 3.05 -10.71 0.59
N PHE A 83 2.98 -9.46 0.12
CA PHE A 83 3.73 -8.97 -1.05
C PHE A 83 4.81 -7.95 -0.66
N GLY A 84 6.03 -8.42 -0.50
CA GLY A 84 7.20 -7.67 -0.02
C GLY A 84 7.91 -8.40 1.11
N LEU A 85 7.15 -9.05 2.01
CA LEU A 85 7.72 -9.85 3.11
C LEU A 85 7.73 -11.36 2.85
N VAL A 86 6.61 -11.96 2.44
CA VAL A 86 6.54 -13.42 2.16
C VAL A 86 6.85 -13.72 0.70
N ILE A 87 6.25 -12.98 -0.22
CA ILE A 87 6.50 -13.02 -1.65
C ILE A 87 7.17 -11.70 -1.99
N GLY A 88 8.49 -11.72 -2.16
CA GLY A 88 9.28 -10.53 -2.47
C GLY A 88 9.84 -10.56 -3.89
N ALA A 89 10.23 -9.38 -4.37
CA ALA A 89 11.03 -9.22 -5.57
C ALA A 89 12.37 -9.96 -5.42
N ARG A 90 12.88 -10.56 -6.50
CA ARG A 90 14.22 -11.18 -6.47
C ARG A 90 15.32 -10.12 -6.40
N ASP A 91 15.10 -9.00 -7.08
CA ASP A 91 15.98 -7.84 -7.15
C ASP A 91 15.13 -6.60 -7.44
N TRP A 92 15.74 -5.41 -7.40
CA TRP A 92 15.03 -4.14 -7.58
C TRP A 92 14.32 -3.97 -8.92
N THR A 93 14.65 -4.77 -9.95
CA THR A 93 13.93 -4.73 -11.24
C THR A 93 12.52 -5.30 -11.15
N GLU A 94 12.20 -6.01 -10.07
CA GLU A 94 10.91 -6.63 -9.80
C GLU A 94 10.17 -5.96 -8.62
N GLU A 95 10.57 -4.78 -8.18
CA GLU A 95 9.96 -4.09 -7.02
C GLU A 95 8.44 -3.86 -7.18
N TRP A 96 7.95 -3.83 -8.42
CA TRP A 96 6.52 -3.79 -8.72
C TRP A 96 5.73 -4.98 -8.13
N ILE A 97 6.37 -6.12 -7.85
CA ILE A 97 5.75 -7.26 -7.18
C ILE A 97 5.37 -6.90 -5.73
N SER A 98 6.18 -6.09 -5.05
CA SER A 98 5.90 -5.63 -3.68
C SER A 98 4.93 -4.45 -3.72
N GLU A 99 5.37 -3.31 -4.24
CA GLU A 99 4.63 -2.03 -4.20
C GLU A 99 3.40 -2.03 -5.10
N GLY A 100 3.46 -2.68 -6.27
CA GLY A 100 2.34 -2.75 -7.20
C GLY A 100 1.18 -3.59 -6.66
N PHE A 101 1.47 -4.76 -6.09
CA PHE A 101 0.44 -5.57 -5.43
C PHE A 101 -0.09 -4.91 -4.17
N ALA A 102 0.76 -4.32 -3.34
CA ALA A 102 0.31 -3.58 -2.15
C ALA A 102 -0.60 -2.40 -2.53
N THR A 103 -0.25 -1.64 -3.58
CA THR A 103 -1.08 -0.54 -4.13
C THR A 103 -2.41 -1.03 -4.71
N CYS A 104 -2.45 -2.20 -5.35
CA CYS A 104 -3.70 -2.77 -5.84
C CYS A 104 -4.59 -3.24 -4.69
N LEU A 105 -4.00 -3.95 -3.72
CA LEU A 105 -4.71 -4.55 -2.60
C LEU A 105 -5.15 -3.52 -1.56
N GLU A 106 -4.44 -2.40 -1.41
CA GLU A 106 -4.83 -1.33 -0.48
C GLU A 106 -6.26 -0.87 -0.74
N ASP A 107 -6.66 -0.74 -2.01
CA ASP A 107 -7.99 -0.29 -2.41
C ASP A 107 -9.05 -1.35 -2.15
N ILE A 108 -8.74 -2.60 -2.46
CA ILE A 108 -9.64 -3.74 -2.27
C ILE A 108 -9.92 -3.95 -0.79
N ILE A 109 -8.86 -3.98 0.02
CA ILE A 109 -8.95 -4.15 1.48
C ILE A 109 -9.65 -2.94 2.10
N TRP A 110 -9.31 -1.72 1.68
CA TRP A 110 -9.93 -0.51 2.24
C TRP A 110 -11.41 -0.41 1.91
N ALA A 111 -11.80 -0.66 0.66
CA ALA A 111 -13.21 -0.71 0.26
C ALA A 111 -14.00 -1.78 1.02
N GLN A 112 -13.36 -2.92 1.33
CA GLN A 112 -13.93 -3.98 2.15
C GLN A 112 -14.06 -3.56 3.63
N ALA A 113 -13.07 -2.86 4.18
CA ALA A 113 -13.08 -2.35 5.56
C ALA A 113 -14.15 -1.26 5.76
N GLN A 114 -14.34 -0.38 4.77
CA GLN A 114 -15.37 0.66 4.76
C GLN A 114 -16.79 0.11 4.59
N GLN A 115 -16.95 -1.17 4.22
CA GLN A 115 -18.25 -1.81 3.98
C GLN A 115 -19.12 -1.05 2.97
N LEU A 116 -18.48 -0.46 1.95
CA LEU A 116 -19.17 0.29 0.90
C LEU A 116 -20.18 -0.57 0.13
N SER A 117 -21.21 0.07 -0.43
CA SER A 117 -22.13 -0.60 -1.34
C SER A 117 -21.40 -1.10 -2.59
N LEU A 118 -21.92 -2.12 -3.27
CA LEU A 118 -21.30 -2.64 -4.51
C LEU A 118 -21.13 -1.55 -5.57
N LYS A 119 -22.10 -0.63 -5.64
CA LYS A 119 -22.05 0.52 -6.56
C LYS A 119 -20.91 1.47 -6.19
N ASP A 120 -20.81 1.89 -4.93
CA ASP A 120 -19.76 2.82 -4.49
C ASP A 120 -18.36 2.19 -4.63
N LYS A 121 -18.24 0.88 -4.38
CA LYS A 121 -16.99 0.13 -4.60
C LYS A 121 -16.56 0.20 -6.06
N ALA A 122 -17.48 -0.05 -6.99
CA ALA A 122 -17.21 0.00 -8.43
C ALA A 122 -16.82 1.42 -8.86
N GLU A 123 -17.59 2.43 -8.45
CA GLU A 123 -17.31 3.84 -8.80
C GLU A 123 -15.95 4.32 -8.27
N GLN A 124 -15.58 3.98 -7.03
CA GLN A 124 -14.27 4.32 -6.49
C GLN A 124 -13.14 3.58 -7.19
N PHE A 125 -13.33 2.30 -7.50
CA PHE A 125 -12.35 1.49 -8.21
C PHE A 125 -12.10 2.05 -9.61
N ASP A 126 -13.16 2.33 -10.37
CA ASP A 126 -13.07 2.89 -11.73
C ASP A 126 -12.38 4.25 -11.73
N LEU A 127 -12.73 5.12 -10.78
CA LEU A 127 -12.08 6.43 -10.64
C LEU A 127 -10.57 6.30 -10.37
N LYS A 128 -10.17 5.44 -9.42
CA LYS A 128 -8.76 5.22 -9.09
C LYS A 128 -8.01 4.55 -10.24
N ALA A 129 -8.62 3.58 -10.92
CA ALA A 129 -8.06 2.93 -12.09
C ALA A 129 -7.82 3.93 -13.23
N LEU A 130 -8.77 4.83 -13.49
CA LEU A 130 -8.61 5.88 -14.49
C LEU A 130 -7.48 6.86 -14.12
N LEU A 131 -7.40 7.30 -12.86
CA LEU A 131 -6.33 8.19 -12.40
C LEU A 131 -4.95 7.54 -12.52
N ARG A 132 -4.83 6.27 -12.12
CA ARG A 132 -3.59 5.49 -12.24
C ARG A 132 -3.22 5.24 -13.70
N TRP A 133 -4.18 4.93 -14.56
CA TRP A 133 -3.95 4.77 -16.00
C TRP A 133 -3.47 6.07 -16.66
N ARG A 134 -4.04 7.22 -16.30
CA ARG A 134 -3.56 8.52 -16.77
C ARG A 134 -2.12 8.77 -16.33
N ARG A 135 -1.80 8.52 -15.06
CA ARG A 135 -0.44 8.64 -14.54
C ARG A 135 0.53 7.72 -15.26
N LEU A 136 0.18 6.45 -15.43
CA LEU A 136 0.99 5.48 -16.18
C LEU A 136 1.19 5.93 -17.63
N SER A 137 0.14 6.42 -18.29
CA SER A 137 0.22 6.90 -19.68
C SER A 137 1.17 8.09 -19.82
N ASP A 138 1.13 9.02 -18.86
CA ASP A 138 2.05 10.16 -18.78
C ASP A 138 3.49 9.70 -18.48
N GLU A 139 3.68 8.79 -17.52
CA GLU A 139 5.00 8.22 -17.20
C GLU A 139 5.60 7.47 -18.40
N LEU A 140 4.80 6.71 -19.16
CA LEU A 140 5.25 6.03 -20.37
C LEU A 140 5.67 7.01 -21.47
N GLN A 141 4.90 8.09 -21.69
CA GLN A 141 5.25 9.11 -22.69
C GLN A 141 6.54 9.86 -22.35
N ASN A 142 6.84 10.00 -21.06
CA ASN A 142 7.99 10.77 -20.57
C ASN A 142 9.19 9.90 -20.16
N SER A 143 9.10 8.57 -20.31
CA SER A 143 10.16 7.62 -19.98
C SER A 143 10.81 7.04 -21.22
N LYS A 144 12.11 6.72 -21.13
CA LYS A 144 12.83 5.98 -22.19
C LYS A 144 12.18 4.61 -22.42
N GLU A 145 12.18 4.13 -23.65
CA GLU A 145 11.57 2.86 -24.06
C GLU A 145 12.06 1.65 -23.22
N GLU A 146 13.35 1.64 -22.85
CA GLU A 146 13.96 0.62 -21.99
C GLU A 146 13.36 0.53 -20.58
N LEU A 147 12.71 1.58 -20.10
CA LEU A 147 12.05 1.67 -18.80
C LEU A 147 10.53 1.43 -18.88
N GLN A 148 9.97 1.28 -20.09
CA GLN A 148 8.54 1.07 -20.32
C GLN A 148 8.12 -0.42 -20.21
N ILE A 149 9.03 -1.27 -19.74
CA ILE A 149 8.80 -2.70 -19.53
C ILE A 149 8.81 -3.03 -18.04
N LEU A 150 7.98 -3.99 -17.62
CA LEU A 150 7.82 -4.36 -16.21
C LEU A 150 9.11 -4.84 -15.54
N ARG A 151 10.00 -5.44 -16.33
CA ARG A 151 11.34 -5.84 -15.89
C ARG A 151 12.34 -5.44 -16.96
N PRO A 152 13.07 -4.33 -16.79
CA PRO A 152 14.11 -3.92 -17.71
C PRO A 152 15.13 -5.05 -17.91
N ASN A 153 15.28 -5.54 -19.14
CA ASN A 153 16.28 -6.55 -19.47
C ASN A 153 17.64 -5.88 -19.66
N MET A 154 18.38 -5.70 -18.57
CA MET A 154 19.78 -5.27 -18.58
C MET A 154 20.71 -6.49 -18.58
N ASP A 155 21.93 -6.35 -19.10
CA ASP A 155 22.90 -7.45 -19.24
C ASP A 155 23.27 -8.18 -17.92
N ARG A 156 22.81 -7.67 -16.77
CA ARG A 156 23.03 -8.21 -15.42
C ARG A 156 21.75 -8.57 -14.67
N THR A 157 20.59 -8.62 -15.34
CA THR A 157 19.30 -8.86 -14.68
C THR A 157 19.31 -10.23 -13.99
N GLY A 158 19.10 -10.26 -12.67
CA GLY A 158 19.18 -11.47 -11.84
C GLY A 158 20.58 -11.88 -11.37
N GLN A 159 21.64 -11.13 -11.68
CA GLN A 159 22.95 -11.27 -11.02
C GLN A 159 22.95 -10.50 -9.70
N VAL A 160 22.98 -11.23 -8.59
CA VAL A 160 23.09 -10.65 -7.24
C VAL A 160 24.57 -10.34 -7.00
N SER A 161 24.91 -9.09 -6.66
CA SER A 161 26.25 -8.79 -6.13
C SER A 161 26.34 -9.27 -4.68
N ASP A 162 27.54 -9.50 -4.14
CA ASP A 162 27.74 -9.99 -2.76
C ASP A 162 27.12 -9.11 -1.65
N SER A 163 26.56 -7.96 -2.03
CA SER A 163 25.85 -7.01 -1.17
C SER A 163 24.33 -7.17 -1.13
N GLY A 164 23.74 -8.08 -1.89
CA GLY A 164 22.28 -8.20 -2.06
C GLY A 164 21.74 -7.26 -3.14
#